data_AF-A0A0F9TRS1-F1
#
_entry.id   AF-A0A0F9TRS1-F1
#
_cell.length_a   1.000
_cell.length_b   1.000
_cell.length_c   1.000
_cell.angle_alpha   90.00
_cell.angle_beta   90.00
_cell.angle_gamma   90.00
#
_symmetry.space_group_name_H-M   'P 1'
#
loop_
_entity.id
_entity.type
_entity.pdbx_description
1 polymer ?
#
loop_
_entity_poly.entity_id
_entity_poly.type
_entity_poly.pdbx_seq_one_letter_code
_entity_poly.pdbx_strand_id
1 'polypeptide(L)'
;MATDVVNAEHKATCPHCLHQWRQGVKNITENNYYQSLENRNDIQTARFQRKLLERFNAIASIITSNTKAILEVGCAEGDLGAMVKDKFDVQYDGVEISKDALSAKQKLDHVFNDNTASIKDQKYDLILSFHVLEHIEDIAFEIKQWHRLLTVTGTIIVEVPNKAGHSLLEHDNNAEHLHQFSLQSLSCLLGQEGLAVQSATIGHFESAVYNDSLRLVAKPALTTEQKRQAILNNFKQKLPHSFAVYGVGGDFQNYIHPYIQSLPITFLLDSSEKQWGRVVADMRVQKYNADQHGNLPILIASIRYKEEIIAHLNQLGISDDRIITLDEIYDAAP
;
A
#
# COMPACT_ATOMS: atom_id res chain seq x y z
N MET A 1 34.64 20.09 -32.37
CA MET A 1 33.72 21.20 -32.04
C MET A 1 32.35 20.82 -32.56
N ALA A 2 31.48 20.37 -31.67
CA ALA A 2 30.03 20.29 -31.85
C ALA A 2 29.44 20.45 -30.45
N THR A 3 29.77 21.60 -29.84
CA THR A 3 28.94 22.22 -28.81
C THR A 3 27.65 22.66 -29.50
N ASP A 4 26.52 22.46 -28.82
CA ASP A 4 25.15 22.87 -29.19
C ASP A 4 24.22 21.73 -29.65
N VAL A 5 23.79 20.87 -28.71
CA VAL A 5 22.36 20.60 -28.45
C VAL A 5 22.23 20.05 -27.02
N VAL A 6 22.24 20.92 -26.01
CA VAL A 6 21.50 20.65 -24.77
C VAL A 6 20.65 21.88 -24.54
N ASN A 7 19.64 22.07 -25.38
CA ASN A 7 18.57 23.01 -25.06
C ASN A 7 18.01 22.56 -23.72
N ALA A 8 17.97 23.47 -22.75
CA ALA A 8 17.35 23.26 -21.46
C ALA A 8 15.95 22.69 -21.68
N GLU A 9 15.81 21.37 -21.51
CA GLU A 9 14.52 20.71 -21.57
C GLU A 9 13.67 21.34 -20.46
N HIS A 10 12.54 21.93 -20.85
CA HIS A 10 11.66 22.60 -19.90
C HIS A 10 11.11 21.53 -18.95
N LYS A 11 11.63 21.51 -17.71
CA LYS A 11 11.09 20.69 -16.64
C LYS A 11 9.82 21.33 -16.15
N ALA A 12 8.70 20.61 -16.27
CA ALA A 12 7.45 21.00 -15.64
C ALA A 12 7.42 20.49 -14.21
N THR A 13 6.72 21.21 -13.33
CA THR A 13 6.51 20.83 -11.93
C THR A 13 5.03 20.95 -11.58
N CYS A 14 4.47 19.92 -10.95
CA CYS A 14 3.10 19.96 -10.46
C CYS A 14 3.03 20.83 -9.19
N PRO A 15 2.15 21.85 -9.13
CA PRO A 15 2.05 22.72 -7.96
C PRO A 15 1.42 22.05 -6.73
N HIS A 16 0.83 20.87 -6.90
CA HIS A 16 0.12 20.16 -5.83
C HIS A 16 0.96 19.06 -5.17
N CYS A 17 1.62 18.23 -5.97
CA CYS A 17 2.38 17.08 -5.47
C CYS A 17 3.89 17.19 -5.69
N LEU A 18 4.36 18.29 -6.31
CA LEU A 18 5.78 18.55 -6.61
C LEU A 18 6.45 17.53 -7.53
N HIS A 19 5.67 16.71 -8.24
CA HIS A 19 6.17 15.87 -9.32
C HIS A 19 6.86 16.74 -10.36
N GLN A 20 8.09 16.40 -10.76
CA GLN A 20 8.75 17.05 -11.89
C GLN A 20 8.89 16.09 -13.08
N TRP A 21 8.70 16.58 -14.29
CA TRP A 21 8.88 15.79 -15.50
C TRP A 21 9.45 16.61 -16.65
N ARG A 22 10.14 15.93 -17.57
CA ARG A 22 10.67 16.53 -18.79
C ARG A 22 9.56 16.66 -19.84
N GLN A 23 9.42 17.85 -20.45
CA GLN A 23 8.48 18.06 -21.55
C GLN A 23 9.14 17.83 -22.90
N GLY A 24 8.42 17.20 -23.84
CA GLY A 24 8.83 17.11 -25.25
C GLY A 24 9.88 16.03 -25.56
N VAL A 25 10.08 15.05 -24.68
CA VAL A 25 11.02 13.95 -24.90
C VAL A 25 10.39 12.93 -25.86
N LYS A 26 10.55 13.14 -27.18
CA LYS A 26 10.13 12.15 -28.20
C LYS A 26 11.20 11.10 -28.52
N ASN A 27 12.47 11.41 -28.25
CA ASN A 27 13.59 10.71 -28.90
C ASN A 27 14.13 9.47 -28.15
N ILE A 28 13.80 9.27 -26.87
CA ILE A 28 14.34 8.14 -26.08
C ILE A 28 13.52 6.86 -26.34
N THR A 29 12.19 6.97 -26.44
CA THR A 29 11.27 5.86 -26.70
C THR A 29 11.17 5.49 -28.18
N GLU A 30 11.22 6.45 -29.11
CA GLU A 30 11.06 6.20 -30.56
C GLU A 30 12.27 5.51 -31.22
N ASN A 31 13.47 5.54 -30.63
CA ASN A 31 14.70 5.03 -31.22
C ASN A 31 15.16 3.66 -30.71
N ASN A 32 14.32 2.92 -29.98
CA ASN A 32 14.70 1.64 -29.38
C ASN A 32 15.96 1.74 -28.49
N TYR A 33 16.18 2.91 -27.86
CA TYR A 33 17.41 3.20 -27.11
C TYR A 33 17.70 2.14 -26.04
N TYR A 34 16.74 1.89 -25.16
CA TYR A 34 16.87 0.91 -24.07
C TYR A 34 17.08 -0.52 -24.58
N GLN A 35 16.45 -0.89 -25.71
CA GLN A 35 16.60 -2.22 -26.31
C GLN A 35 18.02 -2.48 -26.82
N SER A 36 18.79 -1.42 -27.09
CA SER A 36 20.17 -1.53 -27.56
C SER A 36 21.20 -1.69 -26.43
N LEU A 37 20.82 -1.37 -25.18
CA LEU A 37 21.70 -1.38 -24.01
C LEU A 37 22.04 -2.81 -23.57
N GLU A 38 23.21 -2.95 -22.96
CA GLU A 38 23.74 -4.20 -22.40
C GLU A 38 24.78 -3.90 -21.31
N ASN A 39 24.90 -4.78 -20.32
CA ASN A 39 25.92 -4.76 -19.26
C ASN A 39 26.02 -3.41 -18.52
N ARG A 40 24.88 -2.83 -18.15
CA ARG A 40 24.85 -1.55 -17.42
C ARG A 40 25.33 -1.66 -15.98
N ASN A 41 25.37 -2.87 -15.42
CA ASN A 41 25.86 -3.11 -14.07
C ASN A 41 27.28 -3.70 -14.08
N ASP A 42 28.15 -3.14 -13.24
CA ASP A 42 29.41 -3.80 -12.89
C ASP A 42 29.20 -4.70 -11.67
N ILE A 43 28.81 -5.95 -11.96
CA ILE A 43 28.39 -6.97 -10.97
C ILE A 43 29.51 -7.29 -9.96
N GLN A 44 30.77 -7.07 -10.32
CA GLN A 44 31.92 -7.39 -9.47
C GLN A 44 32.22 -6.31 -8.42
N THR A 45 31.58 -5.15 -8.49
CA THR A 45 31.87 -4.05 -7.57
C THR A 45 31.18 -4.20 -6.22
N ALA A 46 31.86 -3.74 -5.16
CA ALA A 46 31.27 -3.64 -3.82
C ALA A 46 30.00 -2.76 -3.79
N ARG A 47 29.91 -1.78 -4.70
CA ARG A 47 28.72 -0.91 -4.85
C ARG A 47 27.53 -1.67 -5.40
N PHE A 48 27.73 -2.49 -6.43
CA PHE A 48 26.68 -3.36 -6.95
C PHE A 48 26.21 -4.36 -5.89
N GLN A 49 27.14 -5.00 -5.19
CA GLN A 49 26.79 -5.94 -4.12
C GLN A 49 26.04 -5.25 -2.97
N ARG A 50 26.41 -4.02 -2.62
CA ARG A 50 25.67 -3.21 -1.63
C ARG A 50 24.22 -2.98 -2.06
N LYS A 51 23.99 -2.44 -3.27
CA LYS A 51 22.61 -2.15 -3.73
C LYS A 51 21.79 -3.43 -3.83
N LEU A 52 22.38 -4.53 -4.32
CA LEU A 52 21.72 -5.82 -4.46
C LEU A 52 21.28 -6.37 -3.09
N LEU A 53 22.16 -6.30 -2.09
CA LEU A 53 21.87 -6.74 -0.73
C LEU A 53 20.80 -5.87 -0.04
N GLU A 54 20.86 -4.53 -0.22
CA GLU A 54 19.82 -3.63 0.32
C GLU A 54 18.43 -3.94 -0.26
N ARG A 55 18.34 -4.21 -1.57
CA ARG A 55 17.09 -4.61 -2.24
C ARG A 55 16.62 -5.99 -1.80
N PHE A 56 17.53 -6.98 -1.73
CA PHE A 56 17.23 -8.32 -1.25
C PHE A 56 16.66 -8.30 0.17
N ASN A 57 17.26 -7.56 1.09
CA ASN A 57 16.77 -7.47 2.48
C ASN A 57 15.35 -6.89 2.56
N ALA A 58 15.05 -5.90 1.72
CA ALA A 58 13.71 -5.32 1.62
C ALA A 58 12.68 -6.37 1.19
N ILE A 59 12.99 -7.11 0.12
CA ILE A 59 12.14 -8.18 -0.40
C ILE A 59 11.97 -9.28 0.64
N ALA A 60 13.06 -9.76 1.23
CA ALA A 60 13.06 -10.84 2.22
C ALA A 60 12.20 -10.53 3.45
N SER A 61 12.13 -9.26 3.86
CA SER A 61 11.28 -8.82 4.98
C SER A 61 9.77 -8.84 4.68
N ILE A 62 9.37 -8.92 3.42
CA ILE A 62 7.98 -8.89 2.96
C ILE A 62 7.51 -10.27 2.49
N ILE A 63 8.43 -11.12 2.02
CA ILE A 63 8.10 -12.50 1.63
C ILE A 63 7.53 -13.27 2.83
N THR A 64 6.38 -13.91 2.61
CA THR A 64 5.72 -14.80 3.57
C THR A 64 5.54 -16.19 2.97
N SER A 65 5.05 -17.16 3.76
CA SER A 65 4.70 -18.49 3.26
C SER A 65 3.65 -18.47 2.13
N ASN A 66 2.85 -17.39 2.05
CA ASN A 66 1.83 -17.19 1.03
C ASN A 66 2.34 -16.50 -0.24
N THR A 67 3.56 -15.96 -0.24
CA THR A 67 4.17 -15.38 -1.44
C THR A 67 4.63 -16.50 -2.36
N LYS A 68 4.02 -16.63 -3.54
CA LYS A 68 4.33 -17.69 -4.52
C LYS A 68 4.90 -17.17 -5.82
N ALA A 69 4.44 -16.00 -6.28
CA ALA A 69 4.89 -15.41 -7.54
C ALA A 69 5.37 -13.97 -7.37
N ILE A 70 6.56 -13.68 -7.89
CA ILE A 70 7.19 -12.36 -7.89
C ILE A 70 7.42 -11.90 -9.33
N LEU A 71 7.12 -10.64 -9.62
CA LEU A 71 7.50 -9.97 -10.87
C LEU A 71 8.46 -8.82 -10.58
N GLU A 72 9.62 -8.80 -11.24
CA GLU A 72 10.54 -7.67 -11.24
C GLU A 72 10.47 -6.91 -12.57
N VAL A 73 10.04 -5.65 -12.52
CA VAL A 73 10.03 -4.73 -13.65
C VAL A 73 11.40 -4.07 -13.74
N GLY A 74 12.08 -4.25 -14.88
CA GLY A 74 13.49 -3.90 -15.10
C GLY A 74 14.45 -4.83 -14.38
N CYS A 75 14.37 -6.13 -14.65
CA CYS A 75 15.17 -7.14 -13.94
C CYS A 75 16.65 -7.18 -14.36
N ALA A 76 17.07 -6.40 -15.36
CA ALA A 76 18.43 -6.34 -15.89
C ALA A 76 19.01 -7.75 -16.14
N GLU A 77 20.18 -8.07 -15.59
CA GLU A 77 20.82 -9.37 -15.75
C GLU A 77 20.22 -10.50 -14.87
N GLY A 78 19.19 -10.22 -14.07
CA GLY A 78 18.45 -11.20 -13.25
C GLY A 78 19.12 -11.62 -11.93
N ASP A 79 20.16 -10.92 -11.47
CA ASP A 79 20.92 -11.29 -10.26
C ASP A 79 20.09 -11.17 -8.96
N LEU A 80 19.18 -10.20 -8.88
CA LEU A 80 18.30 -10.06 -7.71
C LEU A 80 17.35 -11.24 -7.59
N GLY A 81 16.67 -11.59 -8.68
CA GLY A 81 15.80 -12.77 -8.71
C GLY A 81 16.54 -14.08 -8.44
N ALA A 82 17.76 -14.23 -8.96
CA ALA A 82 18.61 -15.39 -8.64
C ALA A 82 18.89 -15.48 -7.12
N MET A 83 19.25 -14.36 -6.49
CA MET A 83 19.51 -14.29 -5.05
C MET A 83 18.25 -14.58 -4.22
N VAL A 84 17.08 -14.12 -4.65
CA VAL A 84 15.80 -14.40 -4.00
C VAL A 84 15.46 -15.89 -4.09
N LYS A 85 15.57 -16.50 -5.28
CA LYS A 85 15.28 -17.92 -5.51
C LYS A 85 16.23 -18.88 -4.76
N ASP A 86 17.46 -18.46 -4.47
CA ASP A 86 18.38 -19.25 -3.63
C ASP A 86 17.89 -19.37 -2.18
N LYS A 87 17.04 -18.45 -1.72
CA LYS A 87 16.56 -18.37 -0.33
C LYS A 87 15.09 -18.73 -0.16
N PHE A 88 14.28 -18.56 -1.20
CA PHE A 88 12.84 -18.70 -1.13
C PHE A 88 12.33 -19.55 -2.30
N ASP A 89 11.40 -20.45 -1.99
CA ASP A 89 10.68 -21.27 -2.99
C ASP A 89 9.54 -20.44 -3.61
N VAL A 90 9.90 -19.63 -4.61
CA VAL A 90 9.00 -18.73 -5.33
C VAL A 90 9.26 -18.81 -6.83
N GLN A 91 8.21 -18.64 -7.63
CA GLN A 91 8.35 -18.28 -9.03
C GLN A 91 8.80 -16.82 -9.12
N TYR A 92 9.87 -16.57 -9.86
CA TYR A 92 10.40 -15.22 -10.08
C TYR A 92 10.46 -14.91 -11.57
N ASP A 93 9.61 -13.99 -12.00
CA ASP A 93 9.54 -13.50 -13.37
C ASP A 93 10.14 -12.11 -13.48
N GLY A 94 10.65 -11.77 -14.67
CA GLY A 94 11.22 -10.47 -14.98
C GLY A 94 10.60 -9.82 -16.21
N VAL A 95 10.57 -8.50 -16.23
CA VAL A 95 10.38 -7.67 -17.43
C VAL A 95 11.71 -6.95 -17.69
N GLU A 96 12.28 -7.14 -18.87
CA GLU A 96 13.52 -6.47 -19.27
C GLU A 96 13.53 -6.29 -20.79
N ILE A 97 13.62 -5.05 -21.25
CA ILE A 97 13.53 -4.71 -22.69
C ILE A 97 14.91 -4.64 -23.37
N SER A 98 15.98 -4.54 -22.59
CA SER A 98 17.36 -4.49 -23.08
C SER A 98 17.88 -5.90 -23.40
N LYS A 99 19.11 -5.97 -23.92
CA LYS A 99 19.76 -7.27 -24.21
C LYS A 99 20.11 -8.04 -22.93
N ASP A 100 20.10 -7.39 -21.77
CA ASP A 100 20.35 -8.05 -20.48
C ASP A 100 19.28 -9.12 -20.17
N ALA A 101 18.11 -9.04 -20.82
CA ALA A 101 17.09 -10.08 -20.82
C ALA A 101 17.63 -11.47 -21.22
N LEU A 102 18.67 -11.54 -22.06
CA LEU A 102 19.31 -12.82 -22.43
C LEU A 102 20.03 -13.48 -21.25
N SER A 103 20.63 -12.67 -20.38
CA SER A 103 21.25 -13.13 -19.13
C SER A 103 20.19 -13.50 -18.11
N ALA A 104 19.18 -12.65 -17.93
CA ALA A 104 18.09 -12.91 -17.00
C ALA A 104 17.32 -14.21 -17.30
N LYS A 105 17.13 -14.55 -18.58
CA LYS A 105 16.49 -15.81 -19.01
C LYS A 105 17.21 -17.08 -18.55
N GLN A 106 18.48 -16.97 -18.16
CA GLN A 106 19.24 -18.10 -17.63
C GLN A 106 19.07 -18.26 -16.10
N LYS A 107 18.54 -17.24 -15.42
CA LYS A 107 18.45 -17.16 -13.95
C LYS A 107 17.01 -17.18 -13.44
N LEU A 108 16.09 -16.55 -14.18
CA LEU A 108 14.69 -16.35 -13.81
C LEU A 108 13.78 -17.42 -14.43
N ASP A 109 12.58 -17.60 -13.86
CA ASP A 109 11.62 -18.60 -14.36
C ASP A 109 11.00 -18.17 -15.69
N HIS A 110 10.67 -16.89 -15.81
CA HIS A 110 10.25 -16.27 -17.06
C HIS A 110 10.81 -14.86 -17.22
N VAL A 111 11.08 -14.45 -18.45
CA VAL A 111 11.46 -13.06 -18.77
C VAL A 111 10.66 -12.56 -19.96
N PHE A 112 9.81 -11.58 -19.71
CA PHE A 112 9.09 -10.84 -20.74
C PHE A 112 10.02 -9.77 -21.32
N ASN A 113 10.37 -9.93 -22.60
CA ASN A 113 11.19 -8.96 -23.32
C ASN A 113 10.34 -7.87 -23.98
N ASP A 114 9.47 -7.25 -23.18
CA ASP A 114 8.51 -6.20 -23.56
C ASP A 114 8.03 -5.51 -22.27
N ASN A 115 7.15 -4.52 -22.36
CA ASN A 115 6.54 -3.87 -21.19
C ASN A 115 5.52 -4.79 -20.47
N THR A 116 5.10 -4.36 -19.28
CA THR A 116 4.15 -5.11 -18.42
C THR A 116 2.76 -5.32 -19.04
N ALA A 117 2.36 -4.52 -20.04
CA ALA A 117 1.08 -4.70 -20.72
C ALA A 117 1.03 -5.97 -21.61
N SER A 118 2.19 -6.55 -21.94
CA SER A 118 2.29 -7.83 -22.64
C SER A 118 1.80 -9.01 -21.80
N ILE A 119 1.83 -8.89 -20.47
CA ILE A 119 1.46 -9.96 -19.53
C ILE A 119 -0.07 -10.02 -19.37
N LYS A 120 -0.74 -11.06 -19.89
CA LYS A 120 -2.22 -11.14 -19.91
C LYS A 120 -2.82 -11.90 -18.73
N ASP A 121 -2.39 -13.15 -18.51
CA ASP A 121 -3.11 -14.10 -17.66
C ASP A 121 -2.33 -14.50 -16.39
N GLN A 122 -1.50 -13.59 -15.87
CA GLN A 122 -0.67 -13.86 -14.69
C GLN A 122 -0.96 -12.87 -13.56
N LYS A 123 -0.80 -13.35 -12.34
CA LYS A 123 -1.00 -12.60 -11.10
C LYS A 123 0.18 -12.83 -10.18
N TYR A 124 0.62 -11.76 -9.52
CA TYR A 124 1.78 -11.77 -8.65
C TYR A 124 1.42 -11.34 -7.23
N ASP A 125 2.03 -12.00 -6.26
CA ASP A 125 1.92 -11.65 -4.84
C ASP A 125 2.84 -10.48 -4.49
N LEU A 126 3.92 -10.32 -5.26
CA LEU A 126 4.88 -9.24 -5.11
C LEU A 126 5.30 -8.71 -6.49
N ILE A 127 5.20 -7.40 -6.68
CA ILE A 127 5.76 -6.70 -7.85
C ILE A 127 6.85 -5.75 -7.37
N LEU A 128 7.97 -5.75 -8.06
CA LEU A 128 9.18 -5.00 -7.74
C LEU A 128 9.53 -4.07 -8.89
N SER A 129 9.91 -2.84 -8.59
CA SER A 129 10.44 -1.88 -9.58
C SER A 129 11.50 -1.02 -8.90
N PHE A 130 12.78 -1.27 -9.19
CA PHE A 130 13.89 -0.51 -8.62
C PHE A 130 14.59 0.31 -9.69
N HIS A 131 14.47 1.64 -9.62
CA HIS A 131 15.09 2.57 -10.57
C HIS A 131 14.65 2.35 -12.02
N VAL A 132 13.33 2.27 -12.21
CA VAL A 132 12.70 2.02 -13.52
C VAL A 132 11.63 3.05 -13.84
N LEU A 133 10.76 3.35 -12.86
CA LEU A 133 9.61 4.22 -13.08
C LEU A 133 10.01 5.65 -13.53
N GLU A 134 11.18 6.15 -13.12
CA GLU A 134 11.70 7.44 -13.55
C GLU A 134 12.03 7.52 -15.06
N HIS A 135 12.16 6.37 -15.70
CA HIS A 135 12.49 6.23 -17.13
C HIS A 135 11.27 6.00 -18.01
N ILE A 136 10.10 5.74 -17.42
CA ILE A 136 8.87 5.37 -18.14
C ILE A 136 8.07 6.62 -18.48
N GLU A 137 7.68 6.80 -19.74
CA GLU A 137 6.94 7.99 -20.20
C GLU A 137 5.50 8.06 -19.65
N ASP A 138 4.74 6.96 -19.75
CA ASP A 138 3.38 6.86 -19.23
C ASP A 138 3.35 6.11 -17.89
N ILE A 139 3.82 6.80 -16.84
CA ILE A 139 3.90 6.26 -15.47
C ILE A 139 2.54 5.85 -14.90
N ALA A 140 1.45 6.51 -15.31
CA ALA A 140 0.10 6.16 -14.84
C ALA A 140 -0.37 4.85 -15.47
N PHE A 141 -0.16 4.69 -16.78
CA PHE A 141 -0.45 3.43 -17.46
C PHE A 141 0.36 2.27 -16.89
N GLU A 142 1.65 2.47 -16.61
CA GLU A 142 2.51 1.43 -16.05
C GLU A 142 2.04 0.99 -14.66
N ILE A 143 1.77 1.92 -13.75
CA ILE A 143 1.28 1.59 -12.40
C ILE A 143 -0.09 0.90 -12.48
N LYS A 144 -0.93 1.29 -13.44
CA LYS A 144 -2.19 0.59 -13.72
C LYS A 144 -1.95 -0.85 -14.16
N GLN A 145 -0.90 -1.13 -14.94
CA GLN A 145 -0.51 -2.52 -15.27
C GLN A 145 -0.05 -3.26 -14.03
N TRP A 146 0.75 -2.65 -13.16
CA TRP A 146 1.17 -3.28 -11.90
C TRP A 146 -0.03 -3.66 -11.05
N HIS A 147 -0.96 -2.73 -10.82
CA HIS A 147 -2.18 -3.03 -10.08
C HIS A 147 -3.02 -4.13 -10.76
N ARG A 148 -3.16 -4.11 -12.09
CA ARG A 148 -3.83 -5.18 -12.85
C ARG A 148 -3.13 -6.53 -12.65
N LEU A 149 -1.82 -6.58 -12.49
CA LEU A 149 -1.05 -7.81 -12.33
C LEU A 149 -0.96 -8.31 -10.89
N LEU A 150 -1.40 -7.52 -9.89
CA LEU A 150 -1.42 -7.96 -8.49
C LEU A 150 -2.55 -8.95 -8.21
N THR A 151 -2.28 -9.86 -7.27
CA THR A 151 -3.31 -10.54 -6.50
C THR A 151 -4.03 -9.55 -5.57
N VAL A 152 -5.21 -9.93 -5.05
CA VAL A 152 -6.00 -9.05 -4.17
C VAL A 152 -5.28 -8.70 -2.86
N THR A 153 -4.34 -9.54 -2.42
CA THR A 153 -3.48 -9.35 -1.24
C THR A 153 -2.04 -8.98 -1.62
N GLY A 154 -1.77 -8.77 -2.91
CA GLY A 154 -0.43 -8.55 -3.44
C GLY A 154 0.17 -7.24 -2.95
N THR A 155 1.49 -7.14 -3.06
CA THR A 155 2.27 -5.98 -2.62
C THR A 155 3.13 -5.46 -3.76
N ILE A 156 3.31 -4.14 -3.85
CA ILE A 156 4.31 -3.49 -4.71
C ILE A 156 5.42 -2.94 -3.83
N ILE A 157 6.67 -3.12 -4.26
CA ILE A 157 7.81 -2.31 -3.83
C ILE A 157 8.26 -1.50 -5.04
N VAL A 158 8.19 -0.18 -4.91
CA VAL A 158 8.71 0.75 -5.91
C VAL A 158 9.79 1.61 -5.29
N GLU A 159 10.92 1.71 -5.96
CA GLU A 159 12.05 2.56 -5.57
C GLU A 159 12.47 3.43 -6.74
N VAL A 160 12.62 4.73 -6.46
CA VAL A 160 13.02 5.77 -7.41
C VAL A 160 13.98 6.74 -6.72
N PRO A 161 14.73 7.57 -7.45
CA PRO A 161 15.49 8.66 -6.86
C PRO A 161 14.58 9.56 -6.01
N ASN A 162 15.00 9.89 -4.78
CA ASN A 162 14.30 10.88 -3.97
C ASN A 162 14.65 12.28 -4.49
N LYS A 163 13.72 12.92 -5.20
CA LYS A 163 13.95 14.16 -5.95
C LYS A 163 15.10 13.98 -6.95
N ALA A 164 16.25 14.61 -6.70
CA ALA A 164 17.44 14.48 -7.53
C ALA A 164 18.26 13.21 -7.22
N GLY A 165 17.87 12.42 -6.21
CA GLY A 165 18.55 11.19 -5.80
C GLY A 165 19.78 11.38 -4.91
N HIS A 166 20.11 12.63 -4.60
CA HIS A 166 21.20 13.01 -3.71
C HIS A 166 20.80 14.28 -2.95
N SER A 167 20.95 14.27 -1.62
CA SER A 167 20.49 15.37 -0.75
C SER A 167 21.16 16.72 -1.03
N LEU A 168 22.38 16.69 -1.57
CA LEU A 168 23.14 17.90 -1.95
C LEU A 168 22.88 18.41 -3.37
N LEU A 169 22.08 17.70 -4.19
CA LEU A 169 21.78 18.10 -5.56
C LEU A 169 20.37 18.69 -5.64
N GLU A 170 20.24 19.83 -6.30
CA GLU A 170 18.94 20.48 -6.52
C GLU A 170 18.17 19.85 -7.69
N HIS A 171 18.91 19.37 -8.71
CA HIS A 171 18.33 18.86 -9.95
C HIS A 171 19.04 17.61 -10.43
N ASP A 172 18.27 16.64 -10.91
CA ASP A 172 18.79 15.53 -11.68
C ASP A 172 18.89 15.89 -13.17
N ASN A 173 20.11 15.98 -13.68
CA ASN A 173 20.34 16.31 -15.09
C ASN A 173 20.48 15.09 -15.99
N ASN A 174 20.34 13.86 -15.47
CA ASN A 174 20.31 12.67 -16.30
C ASN A 174 19.15 12.73 -17.30
N ALA A 175 19.46 12.68 -18.59
CA ALA A 175 18.48 12.76 -19.67
C ALA A 175 17.53 11.56 -19.72
N GLU A 176 17.99 10.40 -19.22
CA GLU A 176 17.15 9.19 -19.12
C GLU A 176 16.09 9.30 -18.02
N HIS A 177 16.25 10.20 -17.05
CA HIS A 177 15.31 10.38 -15.95
C HIS A 177 14.24 11.38 -16.40
N LEU A 178 13.15 10.85 -16.93
CA LEU A 178 11.98 11.60 -17.40
C LEU A 178 11.20 12.22 -16.25
N HIS A 179 11.23 11.58 -15.07
CA HIS A 179 10.50 11.99 -13.88
C HIS A 179 11.42 12.11 -12.66
N GLN A 180 11.17 13.12 -11.81
CA GLN A 180 11.73 13.20 -10.46
C GLN A 180 10.59 13.19 -9.46
N PHE A 181 10.64 12.25 -8.52
CA PHE A 181 9.57 12.00 -7.57
C PHE A 181 9.90 12.54 -6.18
N SER A 182 8.87 12.94 -5.45
CA SER A 182 8.88 13.11 -3.99
C SER A 182 7.99 12.06 -3.34
N LEU A 183 8.07 11.95 -2.01
CA LEU A 183 7.12 11.13 -1.25
C LEU A 183 5.66 11.47 -1.59
N GLN A 184 5.34 12.77 -1.68
CA GLN A 184 4.01 13.24 -2.07
C GLN A 184 3.64 12.79 -3.47
N SER A 185 4.47 13.05 -4.49
CA SER A 185 4.10 12.74 -5.88
C SER A 185 3.93 11.25 -6.12
N LEU A 186 4.84 10.42 -5.60
CA LEU A 186 4.74 8.98 -5.77
C LEU A 186 3.55 8.40 -5.00
N SER A 187 3.27 8.90 -3.79
CA SER A 187 2.08 8.48 -3.03
C SER A 187 0.78 8.88 -3.74
N CYS A 188 0.69 10.09 -4.29
CA CYS A 188 -0.46 10.54 -5.06
C CYS A 188 -0.69 9.66 -6.29
N LEU A 189 0.37 9.36 -7.04
CA LEU A 189 0.31 8.57 -8.26
C LEU A 189 -0.16 7.13 -7.96
N LEU A 190 0.42 6.48 -6.95
CA LEU A 190 -0.03 5.15 -6.50
C LEU A 190 -1.51 5.18 -6.06
N GLY A 191 -1.90 6.21 -5.29
CA GLY A 191 -3.27 6.41 -4.84
C GLY A 191 -4.29 6.57 -5.97
N GLN A 192 -3.92 7.31 -7.02
CA GLN A 192 -4.77 7.51 -8.21
C GLN A 192 -5.07 6.20 -8.95
N GLU A 193 -4.13 5.26 -8.93
CA GLU A 193 -4.28 3.94 -9.56
C GLU A 193 -4.83 2.86 -8.60
N GLY A 194 -5.39 3.27 -7.46
CA GLY A 194 -6.08 2.37 -6.53
C GLY A 194 -5.15 1.59 -5.60
N LEU A 195 -3.94 2.11 -5.33
CA LEU A 195 -2.99 1.51 -4.41
C LEU A 195 -2.89 2.35 -3.13
N ALA A 196 -2.85 1.69 -1.97
CA ALA A 196 -2.64 2.30 -0.67
C ALA A 196 -1.20 2.07 -0.19
N VAL A 197 -0.47 3.17 0.03
CA VAL A 197 0.89 3.14 0.60
C VAL A 197 0.84 2.64 2.05
N GLN A 198 1.61 1.60 2.33
CA GLN A 198 1.74 0.97 3.66
C GLN A 198 2.95 1.51 4.42
N SER A 199 4.05 1.78 3.71
CA SER A 199 5.26 2.37 4.28
C SER A 199 6.06 3.12 3.24
N ALA A 200 6.88 4.07 3.70
CA ALA A 200 7.81 4.83 2.88
C ALA A 200 9.12 5.06 3.62
N THR A 201 10.25 4.94 2.92
CA THR A 201 11.60 5.11 3.46
C THR A 201 12.50 5.79 2.43
N ILE A 202 13.52 6.51 2.89
CA ILE A 202 14.50 7.22 2.05
C ILE A 202 15.93 6.80 2.41
N GLY A 203 16.94 7.22 1.64
CA GLY A 203 18.34 6.91 1.90
C GLY A 203 18.80 5.54 1.38
N HIS A 204 18.04 4.91 0.48
CA HIS A 204 18.47 3.65 -0.15
C HIS A 204 19.54 3.92 -1.21
N PHE A 205 20.50 3.00 -1.33
CA PHE A 205 21.65 3.18 -2.20
C PHE A 205 21.47 2.55 -3.57
N GLU A 206 21.53 3.37 -4.63
CA GLU A 206 21.67 2.91 -6.01
C GLU A 206 23.11 3.05 -6.51
N SER A 207 23.69 4.22 -6.29
CA SER A 207 25.06 4.51 -6.69
C SER A 207 25.67 5.62 -5.83
N ALA A 208 26.92 6.00 -6.09
CA ALA A 208 27.57 7.08 -5.37
C ALA A 208 26.85 8.44 -5.54
N VAL A 209 26.24 8.67 -6.70
CA VAL A 209 25.52 9.91 -7.04
C VAL A 209 24.00 9.80 -6.87
N TYR A 210 23.49 8.58 -6.71
CA TYR A 210 22.10 8.26 -6.36
C TYR A 210 22.10 7.47 -5.05
N ASN A 211 22.41 8.15 -3.95
CA ASN A 211 22.54 7.55 -2.61
C ASN A 211 21.38 7.88 -1.67
N ASP A 212 20.39 8.61 -2.18
CA ASP A 212 19.13 8.91 -1.51
C ASP A 212 17.97 8.51 -2.43
N SER A 213 17.61 7.23 -2.42
CA SER A 213 16.43 6.72 -3.10
C SER A 213 15.25 6.62 -2.16
N LEU A 214 14.05 6.91 -2.69
CA LEU A 214 12.76 6.80 -2.04
C LEU A 214 12.15 5.44 -2.37
N ARG A 215 11.83 4.64 -1.36
CA ARG A 215 11.16 3.34 -1.50
C ARG A 215 9.80 3.36 -0.83
N LEU A 216 8.76 3.00 -1.58
CA LEU A 216 7.40 2.82 -1.07
C LEU A 216 6.99 1.35 -1.17
N VAL A 217 6.28 0.90 -0.14
CA VAL A 217 5.55 -0.37 -0.15
C VAL A 217 4.07 -0.05 -0.23
N ALA A 218 3.36 -0.62 -1.20
CA ALA A 218 1.94 -0.38 -1.42
C ALA A 218 1.17 -1.67 -1.65
N LYS A 219 -0.13 -1.65 -1.36
CA LYS A 219 -1.08 -2.76 -1.59
C LYS A 219 -2.32 -2.24 -2.32
N PRO A 220 -3.13 -3.11 -2.97
CA PRO A 220 -4.45 -2.71 -3.46
C PRO A 220 -5.26 -2.03 -2.36
N ALA A 221 -5.78 -0.84 -2.65
CA ALA A 221 -6.62 -0.11 -1.71
C ALA A 221 -7.99 -0.79 -1.61
N LEU A 222 -8.47 -0.99 -0.38
CA LEU A 222 -9.84 -1.44 -0.19
C LEU A 222 -10.83 -0.36 -0.64
N THR A 223 -11.82 -0.79 -1.42
CA THR A 223 -12.98 0.04 -1.76
C THR A 223 -13.78 0.39 -0.49
N THR A 224 -14.61 1.43 -0.56
CA THR A 224 -15.52 1.81 0.53
C THR A 224 -16.40 0.64 0.97
N GLU A 225 -16.90 -0.16 0.02
CA GLU A 225 -17.74 -1.32 0.33
C GLU A 225 -16.96 -2.44 1.01
N GLN A 226 -15.73 -2.74 0.56
CA GLN A 226 -14.89 -3.73 1.22
C GLN A 226 -14.53 -3.30 2.66
N LYS A 227 -14.25 -2.01 2.89
CA LYS A 227 -14.02 -1.46 4.23
C LYS A 227 -15.26 -1.60 5.11
N ARG A 228 -16.44 -1.27 4.58
CA ARG A 228 -17.73 -1.44 5.27
C ARG A 228 -17.95 -2.90 5.64
N GLN A 229 -17.76 -3.82 4.70
CA GLN A 229 -17.95 -5.24 4.95
C GLN A 229 -16.95 -5.81 5.96
N ALA A 230 -15.70 -5.35 5.96
CA ALA A 230 -14.70 -5.75 6.95
C ALA A 230 -15.14 -5.36 8.37
N ILE A 231 -15.57 -4.11 8.58
CA ILE A 231 -16.09 -3.67 9.89
C ILE A 231 -17.32 -4.48 10.30
N LEU A 232 -18.29 -4.71 9.38
CA LEU A 232 -19.47 -5.52 9.68
C LEU A 232 -19.11 -6.97 10.04
N ASN A 233 -18.07 -7.54 9.44
CA ASN A 233 -17.57 -8.87 9.79
C ASN A 233 -16.99 -8.88 11.20
N ASN A 234 -16.24 -7.85 11.61
CA ASN A 234 -15.72 -7.74 12.98
C ASN A 234 -16.87 -7.69 14.00
N PHE A 235 -17.90 -6.87 13.74
CA PHE A 235 -19.13 -6.85 14.54
C PHE A 235 -19.76 -8.24 14.60
N LYS A 236 -19.94 -8.92 13.46
CA LYS A 236 -20.57 -10.24 13.41
C LYS A 236 -19.78 -11.31 14.16
N GLN A 237 -18.45 -11.25 14.14
CA GLN A 237 -17.60 -12.21 14.87
C GLN A 237 -17.73 -12.06 16.39
N LYS A 238 -17.76 -10.82 16.88
CA LYS A 238 -17.86 -10.50 18.31
C LYS A 238 -19.30 -10.53 18.85
N LEU A 239 -20.26 -10.16 18.00
CA LEU A 239 -21.68 -9.99 18.31
C LEU A 239 -22.53 -10.67 17.21
N PRO A 240 -22.57 -12.01 17.16
CA PRO A 240 -23.25 -12.76 16.09
C PRO A 240 -24.78 -12.73 16.17
N HIS A 241 -25.33 -12.32 17.31
CA HIS A 241 -26.76 -12.29 17.61
C HIS A 241 -27.17 -10.90 18.10
N SER A 242 -28.45 -10.74 18.43
CA SER A 242 -28.97 -9.47 18.94
C SER A 242 -28.20 -8.97 20.17
N PHE A 243 -27.92 -7.67 20.19
CA PHE A 243 -27.22 -7.01 21.29
C PHE A 243 -27.80 -5.63 21.59
N ALA A 244 -27.46 -5.11 22.77
CA ALA A 244 -27.73 -3.72 23.15
C ALA A 244 -26.46 -2.88 23.01
N VAL A 245 -26.62 -1.59 22.75
CA VAL A 245 -25.50 -0.64 22.70
C VAL A 245 -25.62 0.33 23.86
N TYR A 246 -24.54 0.53 24.61
CA TYR A 246 -24.49 1.40 25.78
C TYR A 246 -23.58 2.62 25.53
N GLY A 247 -24.13 3.82 25.72
CA GLY A 247 -23.43 5.10 25.55
C GLY A 247 -23.68 5.74 24.18
N VAL A 248 -24.82 6.41 24.00
CA VAL A 248 -25.27 6.98 22.71
C VAL A 248 -24.68 8.38 22.48
N GLY A 249 -23.36 8.48 22.55
CA GLY A 249 -22.57 9.70 22.42
C GLY A 249 -21.91 9.88 21.05
N GLY A 250 -20.80 10.65 21.01
CA GLY A 250 -20.06 10.93 19.78
C GLY A 250 -19.44 9.69 19.13
N ASP A 251 -18.83 8.81 19.92
CA ASP A 251 -18.23 7.56 19.43
C ASP A 251 -19.29 6.67 18.76
N PHE A 252 -20.48 6.54 19.38
CA PHE A 252 -21.61 5.85 18.78
C PHE A 252 -21.97 6.43 17.40
N GLN A 253 -22.05 7.77 17.28
CA GLN A 253 -22.41 8.43 16.01
C GLN A 253 -21.38 8.19 14.90
N ASN A 254 -20.10 8.08 15.25
CA ASN A 254 -19.02 7.92 14.27
C ASN A 254 -18.77 6.46 13.90
N TYR A 255 -18.87 5.54 14.86
CA TYR A 255 -18.36 4.18 14.71
C TYR A 255 -19.48 3.11 14.64
N ILE A 256 -20.65 3.36 15.21
CA ILE A 256 -21.74 2.36 15.21
C ILE A 256 -22.89 2.80 14.31
N HIS A 257 -23.33 4.04 14.44
CA HIS A 257 -24.47 4.60 13.70
C HIS A 257 -24.38 4.42 12.17
N PRO A 258 -23.22 4.56 11.49
CA PRO A 258 -23.12 4.33 10.04
C PRO A 258 -23.49 2.89 9.60
N TYR A 259 -23.50 1.95 10.53
CA TYR A 259 -23.77 0.53 10.30
C TYR A 259 -25.07 0.07 10.96
N ILE A 260 -25.81 0.96 11.64
CA ILE A 260 -26.92 0.60 12.54
C ILE A 260 -28.01 -0.24 11.87
N GLN A 261 -28.32 0.02 10.59
CA GLN A 261 -29.31 -0.73 9.83
C GLN A 261 -28.85 -2.15 9.44
N SER A 262 -27.54 -2.40 9.48
CA SER A 262 -26.91 -3.67 9.13
C SER A 262 -26.51 -4.49 10.36
N LEU A 263 -26.73 -3.96 11.57
CA LEU A 263 -26.38 -4.60 12.82
C LEU A 263 -27.66 -5.05 13.56
N PRO A 264 -27.66 -6.22 14.24
CA PRO A 264 -28.80 -6.69 15.00
C PRO A 264 -28.93 -5.97 16.36
N ILE A 265 -28.92 -4.63 16.35
CA ILE A 265 -29.07 -3.82 17.55
C ILE A 265 -30.55 -3.79 17.93
N THR A 266 -30.83 -4.12 19.19
CA THR A 266 -32.21 -4.18 19.71
C THR A 266 -32.54 -3.05 20.69
N PHE A 267 -31.52 -2.57 21.42
CA PHE A 267 -31.70 -1.50 22.38
C PHE A 267 -30.54 -0.51 22.35
N LEU A 268 -30.88 0.76 22.53
CA LEU A 268 -29.92 1.84 22.77
C LEU A 268 -30.06 2.29 24.22
N LEU A 269 -28.96 2.21 24.96
CA LEU A 269 -28.91 2.41 26.39
C LEU A 269 -27.98 3.57 26.72
N ASP A 270 -28.33 4.35 27.74
CA ASP A 270 -27.47 5.43 28.24
C ASP A 270 -27.70 5.65 29.74
N SER A 271 -26.67 6.08 30.48
CA SER A 271 -26.82 6.45 31.89
C SER A 271 -27.39 7.86 32.06
N SER A 272 -27.25 8.73 31.05
CA SER A 272 -27.68 10.12 31.12
C SER A 272 -29.16 10.26 30.80
N GLU A 273 -29.93 10.76 31.77
CA GLU A 273 -31.36 11.06 31.58
C GLU A 273 -31.63 12.02 30.41
N LYS A 274 -30.65 12.88 30.11
CA LYS A 274 -30.72 13.83 28.98
C LYS A 274 -30.76 13.13 27.62
N GLN A 275 -30.26 11.91 27.52
CA GLN A 275 -30.31 11.11 26.28
C GLN A 275 -31.61 10.33 26.16
N TRP A 276 -32.30 10.04 27.26
CA TRP A 276 -33.47 9.16 27.25
C TRP A 276 -34.63 9.74 26.44
N GLY A 277 -35.37 8.86 25.76
CA GLY A 277 -36.49 9.21 24.90
C GLY A 277 -36.10 9.71 23.52
N ARG A 278 -34.83 10.09 23.29
CA ARG A 278 -34.29 10.40 21.97
C ARG A 278 -34.45 9.19 21.04
N VAL A 279 -34.88 9.43 19.80
CA VAL A 279 -35.03 8.37 18.79
C VAL A 279 -33.81 8.40 17.86
N VAL A 280 -33.24 7.22 17.59
CA VAL A 280 -32.13 7.01 16.64
C VAL A 280 -32.41 5.72 15.87
N ALA A 281 -32.49 5.80 14.54
CA ALA A 281 -32.83 4.67 13.66
C ALA A 281 -34.00 3.84 14.19
N ASP A 282 -35.10 4.53 14.53
CA ASP A 282 -36.36 3.97 15.06
C ASP A 282 -36.29 3.35 16.47
N MET A 283 -35.12 3.34 17.10
CA MET A 283 -34.95 2.91 18.50
C MET A 283 -34.96 4.11 19.45
N ARG A 284 -35.63 3.97 20.59
CA ARG A 284 -35.58 4.96 21.67
C ARG A 284 -34.42 4.67 22.61
N VAL A 285 -33.62 5.68 22.90
CA VAL A 285 -32.59 5.61 23.94
C VAL A 285 -33.27 5.54 25.30
N GLN A 286 -32.83 4.63 26.15
CA GLN A 286 -33.45 4.38 27.45
C GLN A 286 -32.43 4.01 28.54
N LYS A 287 -32.88 4.03 29.79
CA LYS A 287 -32.12 3.49 30.90
C LYS A 287 -32.03 1.97 30.79
N TYR A 288 -30.93 1.37 31.28
CA TYR A 288 -30.85 -0.08 31.46
C TYR A 288 -31.96 -0.59 32.41
N ASN A 289 -32.56 -1.72 32.05
CA ASN A 289 -33.56 -2.45 32.82
C ASN A 289 -33.26 -3.96 32.71
N ALA A 290 -33.01 -4.61 33.85
CA ALA A 290 -32.58 -6.00 33.89
C ALA A 290 -33.63 -6.98 33.30
N ASP A 291 -34.92 -6.74 33.52
CA ASP A 291 -36.00 -7.62 33.02
C ASP A 291 -36.08 -7.60 31.48
N GLN A 292 -35.74 -6.46 30.87
CA GLN A 292 -35.78 -6.28 29.42
C GLN A 292 -34.47 -6.61 28.72
N HIS A 293 -33.33 -6.28 29.34
CA HIS A 293 -32.01 -6.29 28.69
C HIS A 293 -31.08 -7.36 29.25
N GLY A 294 -31.44 -8.01 30.36
CA GLY A 294 -30.59 -8.88 31.17
C GLY A 294 -30.02 -10.12 30.46
N ASN A 295 -30.53 -10.48 29.29
CA ASN A 295 -30.06 -11.64 28.52
C ASN A 295 -29.21 -11.26 27.29
N LEU A 296 -29.04 -9.97 27.00
CA LEU A 296 -28.35 -9.52 25.80
C LEU A 296 -26.88 -9.19 26.08
N PRO A 297 -25.96 -9.47 25.15
CA PRO A 297 -24.65 -8.83 25.13
C PRO A 297 -24.80 -7.31 25.06
N ILE A 298 -23.87 -6.58 25.66
CA ILE A 298 -23.83 -5.13 25.68
C ILE A 298 -22.53 -4.67 25.02
N LEU A 299 -22.67 -3.96 23.91
CA LEU A 299 -21.56 -3.24 23.30
C LEU A 299 -21.43 -1.86 23.96
N ILE A 300 -20.30 -1.59 24.60
CA ILE A 300 -19.96 -0.25 25.07
C ILE A 300 -19.49 0.57 23.88
N ALA A 301 -20.22 1.63 23.56
CA ALA A 301 -19.94 2.47 22.41
C ALA A 301 -18.88 3.54 22.66
N SER A 302 -18.55 3.88 23.91
CA SER A 302 -17.55 4.89 24.22
C SER A 302 -16.18 4.28 24.49
N ILE A 303 -15.16 4.74 23.77
CA ILE A 303 -13.76 4.38 24.04
C ILE A 303 -13.25 5.18 25.24
N ARG A 304 -13.55 6.48 25.28
CA ARG A 304 -13.05 7.40 26.32
C ARG A 304 -13.52 7.03 27.72
N TYR A 305 -14.79 6.66 27.88
CA TYR A 305 -15.39 6.35 29.18
C TYR A 305 -15.52 4.84 29.42
N LYS A 306 -14.78 4.02 28.66
CA LYS A 306 -14.87 2.56 28.67
C LYS A 306 -14.83 1.98 30.08
N GLU A 307 -13.76 2.26 30.84
CA GLU A 307 -13.56 1.70 32.18
C GLU A 307 -14.63 2.15 33.19
N GLU A 308 -15.05 3.42 33.11
CA GLU A 308 -16.13 3.95 33.96
C GLU A 308 -17.46 3.27 33.66
N ILE A 309 -17.75 3.03 32.37
CA ILE A 309 -18.96 2.33 31.94
C ILE A 309 -18.90 0.86 32.37
N ILE A 310 -17.77 0.16 32.20
CA ILE A 310 -17.59 -1.22 32.68
C ILE A 310 -17.87 -1.28 34.18
N ALA A 311 -17.23 -0.42 34.98
CA ALA A 311 -17.44 -0.38 36.43
C ALA A 311 -18.91 -0.12 36.80
N HIS A 312 -19.58 0.78 36.06
CA HIS A 312 -21.00 1.07 36.25
C HIS A 312 -21.89 -0.13 35.90
N LEU A 313 -21.65 -0.82 34.78
CA LEU A 313 -22.40 -2.01 34.37
C LEU A 313 -22.20 -3.16 35.37
N ASN A 314 -20.99 -3.32 35.90
CA ASN A 314 -20.68 -4.32 36.92
C ASN A 314 -21.41 -4.03 38.24
N GLN A 315 -21.55 -2.76 38.63
CA GLN A 315 -22.39 -2.35 39.76
C GLN A 315 -23.88 -2.66 39.54
N LEU A 316 -24.34 -2.68 38.28
CA LEU A 316 -25.69 -3.10 37.90
C LEU A 316 -25.83 -4.64 37.82
N GLY A 317 -24.78 -5.40 38.16
CA GLY A 317 -24.78 -6.86 38.18
C GLY A 317 -24.63 -7.52 36.81
N ILE A 318 -24.17 -6.77 35.80
CA ILE A 318 -23.85 -7.33 34.48
C ILE A 318 -22.47 -7.99 34.57
N SER A 319 -22.34 -9.20 34.02
CA SER A 319 -21.09 -9.94 34.03
C SER A 319 -20.18 -9.53 32.87
N ASP A 320 -18.86 -9.56 33.10
CA ASP A 320 -17.87 -9.13 32.11
C ASP A 320 -17.94 -9.92 30.79
N ASP A 321 -18.36 -11.19 30.81
CA ASP A 321 -18.51 -12.03 29.60
C ASP A 321 -19.62 -11.54 28.65
N ARG A 322 -20.51 -10.67 29.14
CA ARG A 322 -21.56 -10.03 28.34
C ARG A 322 -21.16 -8.67 27.80
N ILE A 323 -20.03 -8.12 28.25
CA ILE A 323 -19.59 -6.78 27.89
C ILE A 323 -18.58 -6.90 26.76
N ILE A 324 -18.88 -6.27 25.63
CA ILE A 324 -17.98 -6.14 24.49
C ILE A 324 -17.62 -4.66 24.36
N THR A 325 -16.35 -4.36 24.13
CA THR A 325 -15.89 -2.97 23.98
C THR A 325 -15.80 -2.58 22.50
N LEU A 326 -15.84 -1.28 22.22
CA LEU A 326 -15.68 -0.81 20.85
C LEU A 326 -14.26 -1.09 20.31
N ASP A 327 -13.23 -1.02 21.14
CA ASP A 327 -11.86 -1.42 20.77
C ASP A 327 -11.78 -2.87 20.32
N GLU A 328 -12.49 -3.80 20.96
CA GLU A 328 -12.52 -5.20 20.50
C GLU A 328 -13.10 -5.40 19.09
N ILE A 329 -13.94 -4.48 18.61
CA ILE A 329 -14.46 -4.50 17.24
C ILE A 329 -13.44 -3.93 16.25
N TYR A 330 -12.75 -2.85 16.63
CA TYR A 330 -11.93 -2.05 15.71
C TYR A 330 -10.45 -2.43 15.70
N ASP A 331 -9.94 -3.00 16.80
CA ASP A 331 -8.56 -3.51 16.91
C ASP A 331 -8.43 -4.95 16.40
N ALA A 332 -9.54 -5.57 15.98
CA ALA A 332 -9.50 -6.87 15.32
C ALA A 332 -8.66 -6.73 14.03
N ALA A 333 -7.50 -7.41 14.03
CA ALA A 333 -6.62 -7.43 12.88
C ALA A 333 -7.38 -7.93 11.64
N PRO A 334 -7.21 -7.28 10.47
CA PRO A 334 -7.81 -7.75 9.22
C PRO A 334 -7.31 -9.12 8.79
#